data_AF-A0A392N2U4-F1
#
_entry.id   AF-A0A392N2U4-F1
#
_cell.length_a   1.000
_cell.length_b   1.000
_cell.length_c   1.000
_cell.angle_alpha   90.00
_cell.angle_beta   90.00
_cell.angle_gamma   90.00
#
_symmetry.space_group_name_H-M   'P 1'
#
loop_
_entity.id
_entity.type
_entity.pdbx_description
1 polymer ?
#
loop_
_entity_poly.entity_id
_entity_poly.type
_entity_poly.pdbx_seq_one_letter_code
_entity_poly.pdbx_strand_id
1 'polypeptide(L)' 'MPTYKIRGIDVDFPYEAYDSQLVYMDKVMQSLQEKRNALLESPTGTGKTLCLLCATLAFRKSFGNFSTGLNITINDV' A
#
# COMPACT_ATOMS: atom_id res chain seq x y z
N MET A 1 -12.82 -8.47 2.86
CA MET A 1 -11.69 -7.60 2.53
C MET A 1 -11.06 -8.18 1.27
N PRO A 2 -11.49 -7.73 0.08
CA PRO A 2 -10.91 -8.18 -1.19
C PRO A 2 -9.43 -7.77 -1.28
N THR A 3 -8.67 -8.58 -2.01
CA THR A 3 -7.25 -8.34 -2.28
C THR A 3 -7.07 -8.10 -3.77
N TYR A 4 -6.44 -6.98 -4.13
CA TYR A 4 -6.17 -6.60 -5.50
C TYR A 4 -4.68 -6.67 -5.78
N LYS A 5 -4.29 -7.37 -6.84
CA LYS A 5 -2.88 -7.44 -7.26
C LYS A 5 -2.55 -6.26 -8.17
N ILE A 6 -1.84 -5.26 -7.63
CA ILE A 6 -1.52 -4.01 -8.32
C ILE A 6 0.00 -3.91 -8.46
N ARG A 7 0.49 -3.78 -9.70
CA ARG A 7 1.95 -3.71 -10.02
C ARG A 7 2.80 -4.79 -9.33
N GLY A 8 2.25 -6.00 -9.19
CA GLY A 8 2.91 -7.15 -8.57
C GLY A 8 2.85 -7.20 -7.04
N ILE A 9 2.16 -6.27 -6.38
CA ILE A 9 2.00 -6.21 -4.93
C ILE A 9 0.52 -6.44 -4.59
N ASP A 10 0.26 -7.25 -3.56
CA ASP A 10 -1.09 -7.51 -3.07
C ASP A 10 -1.56 -6.37 -2.16
N VAL A 11 -2.70 -5.78 -2.50
CA VAL A 11 -3.33 -4.67 -1.76
C VAL A 11 -4.64 -5.13 -1.16
N ASP A 12 -4.68 -5.23 0.16
CA ASP A 12 -5.91 -5.50 0.90
C ASP A 12 -6.75 -4.22 1.00
N PHE A 13 -8.00 -4.29 0.55
CA PHE A 13 -8.94 -3.17 0.60
C PHE A 13 -10.18 -3.54 1.42
N PRO A 14 -10.66 -2.69 2.34
CA PRO A 14 -11.73 -3.07 3.28
C PRO A 14 -13.10 -3.28 2.62
N TYR A 15 -13.32 -2.76 1.40
CA TYR A 15 -14.57 -2.86 0.65
C TYR A 15 -14.28 -3.30 -0.80
N GLU A 16 -15.32 -3.56 -1.59
CA GLU A 16 -15.13 -3.67 -3.05
C GLU A 16 -14.64 -2.32 -3.61
N ALA A 17 -13.49 -2.35 -4.27
CA ALA A 17 -12.88 -1.15 -4.83
C ALA A 17 -13.57 -0.75 -6.14
N TYR A 18 -13.87 0.53 -6.29
CA TYR A 18 -14.29 1.10 -7.57
C TYR A 18 -13.12 1.13 -8.56
N ASP A 19 -13.42 1.09 -9.85
CA ASP A 19 -12.39 1.18 -10.91
C ASP A 19 -11.49 2.41 -10.75
N SER A 20 -12.08 3.55 -10.37
CA SER A 20 -11.32 4.78 -10.12
C SER A 20 -10.35 4.68 -8.94
N GLN A 21 -10.70 3.89 -7.91
CA GLN A 21 -9.83 3.63 -6.77
C GLN A 21 -8.66 2.71 -7.17
N LEU A 22 -8.94 1.69 -8.01
CA LEU A 22 -7.89 0.80 -8.55
C LEU A 22 -6.89 1.59 -9.40
N VAL A 23 -7.37 2.47 -10.28
CA VAL A 23 -6.50 3.36 -11.08
C VAL A 23 -5.69 4.29 -10.17
N TYR A 24 -6.32 4.88 -9.15
CA TYR A 24 -5.61 5.75 -8.21
C TYR A 24 -4.50 4.99 -7.47
N MET A 25 -4.78 3.79 -6.96
CA MET A 25 -3.79 2.94 -6.29
C MET A 25 -2.65 2.51 -7.22
N ASP A 26 -2.94 2.19 -8.50
CA ASP A 26 -1.89 1.92 -9.51
C ASP A 26 -0.95 3.12 -9.67
N LYS A 27 -1.48 4.34 -9.77
CA LYS A 27 -0.66 5.56 -9.90
C LYS A 27 0.18 5.86 -8.66
N VAL A 28 -0.39 5.66 -7.47
CA VAL A 28 0.38 5.77 -6.21
C VAL A 28 1.52 4.75 -6.19
N MET A 29 1.25 3.49 -6.51
CA MET A 29 2.28 2.45 -6.53
C MET A 29 3.34 2.69 -7.60
N GLN A 30 2.94 3.19 -8.76
CA GLN A 30 3.86 3.59 -9.82
C GLN A 30 4.85 4.65 -9.32
N SER A 31 4.37 5.73 -8.71
CA SER A 31 5.24 6.81 -8.24
C SER A 31 6.20 6.34 -7.15
N LEU A 32 5.74 5.44 -6.28
CA LEU A 32 6.56 4.84 -5.23
C LEU A 32 7.66 3.92 -5.82
N GLN A 33 7.33 3.04 -6.77
CA GLN A 33 8.28 2.14 -7.44
C GLN A 33 9.31 2.92 -8.26
N GLU A 34 8.88 3.96 -8.98
CA GLU A 34 9.74 4.79 -9.83
C GLU A 34 10.52 5.85 -9.05
N LYS A 35 10.29 5.99 -7.74
CA LYS A 35 10.91 7.01 -6.86
C LYS A 35 10.67 8.44 -7.37
N ARG A 36 9.43 8.75 -7.75
CA ARG A 36 9.01 10.05 -8.29
C ARG A 36 7.88 10.65 -7.48
N ASN A 37 7.72 11.96 -7.60
CA ASN A 37 6.56 12.67 -7.07
C ASN A 37 5.36 12.47 -8.02
N ALA A 38 4.15 12.46 -7.47
CA ALA A 38 2.91 12.38 -8.25
C ALA A 38 1.90 13.41 -7.77
N LEU A 39 1.21 14.04 -8.73
CA LEU A 39 0.05 14.88 -8.49
C LEU A 39 -1.18 14.13 -9.00
N LEU A 40 -1.93 13.51 -8.08
CA LEU A 40 -3.06 12.66 -8.42
C LEU A 40 -4.37 13.32 -7.99
N GLU A 41 -5.21 13.62 -8.97
CA GLU A 41 -6.57 14.08 -8.71
C GLU A 41 -7.55 12.92 -8.77
N SER A 42 -8.53 12.94 -7.87
CA SER A 42 -9.68 12.03 -7.91
C SER A 42 -10.92 12.80 -7.47
N PRO A 43 -12.12 12.43 -7.97
CA PRO A 43 -13.39 12.99 -7.52
C PRO A 43 -13.54 12.99 -5.99
N THR A 44 -14.35 13.89 -5.44
CA THR A 44 -14.70 13.91 -4.02
C THR A 44 -15.60 12.72 -3.67
N GLY A 45 -15.55 12.26 -2.41
CA GLY A 45 -16.40 11.15 -1.94
C GLY A 45 -15.94 9.72 -2.29
N THR A 46 -14.86 9.54 -3.06
CA THR A 46 -14.37 8.21 -3.50
C THR A 46 -13.39 7.55 -2.53
N GLY A 47 -13.20 8.07 -1.31
CA GLY A 47 -12.28 7.45 -0.34
C GLY A 47 -10.79 7.53 -0.72
N LYS A 48 -10.34 8.65 -1.30
CA LYS A 48 -8.93 8.91 -1.67
C LYS A 48 -7.93 8.58 -0.55
N THR A 49 -8.22 9.04 0.68
CA THR A 49 -7.38 8.80 1.85
C THR A 49 -7.19 7.31 2.12
N LEU A 50 -8.26 6.53 1.98
CA LEU A 50 -8.24 5.10 2.19
C LEU A 50 -7.42 4.39 1.09
N CYS A 51 -7.62 4.78 -0.17
CA CYS A 51 -6.84 4.25 -1.30
C CYS A 51 -5.34 4.52 -1.14
N LEU A 52 -5.00 5.77 -0.80
CA LEU A 52 -3.62 6.17 -0.57
C LEU A 52 -2.98 5.37 0.57
N LEU A 53 -3.71 5.21 1.69
CA LEU A 53 -3.23 4.47 2.85
C LEU A 53 -3.01 2.98 2.52
N CYS A 54 -4.00 2.30 1.94
CA CYS A 54 -3.91 0.90 1.57
C CYS A 54 -2.76 0.63 0.59
N ALA A 55 -2.66 1.42 -0.49
CA ALA A 55 -1.58 1.29 -1.46
C ALA A 55 -0.19 1.49 -0.83
N THR A 56 -0.05 2.50 0.04
CA THR A 56 1.24 2.81 0.69
C THR A 56 1.63 1.73 1.70
N LEU A 57 0.69 1.21 2.48
CA LEU A 57 0.94 0.13 3.43
C LEU A 57 1.30 -1.18 2.72
N ALA A 58 0.58 -1.53 1.64
CA ALA A 58 0.90 -2.68 0.81
C ALA A 58 2.31 -2.55 0.19
N PHE A 59 2.64 -1.38 -0.34
CA PHE A 59 3.99 -1.09 -0.84
C PHE A 59 5.06 -1.20 0.26
N ARG A 60 4.79 -0.73 1.48
CA ARG A 60 5.72 -0.89 2.60
C ARG A 60 5.91 -2.36 2.97
N LYS A 61 4.82 -3.12 3.03
CA LYS A 61 4.82 -4.55 3.37
C LYS A 61 5.61 -5.39 2.37
N SER A 62 5.69 -4.99 1.10
CA SER A 62 6.49 -5.70 0.09
C SER A 62 8.00 -5.67 0.35
N PHE A 63 8.50 -4.80 1.22
CA PHE A 63 9.92 -4.79 1.64
C PHE A 63 10.23 -5.76 2.78
N GLY A 64 9.24 -6.50 3.28
CA GLY A 64 9.39 -7.43 4.40
C GLY A 64 8.97 -6.84 5.74
N ASN A 65 9.17 -7.61 6.79
CA ASN A 65 8.81 -7.21 8.15
C ASN A 65 9.66 -6.03 8.60
N PHE A 66 9.06 -5.15 9.40
CA PHE A 66 9.81 -4.12 10.08
C PHE A 66 10.78 -4.78 11.06
N SER A 67 12.08 -4.60 10.83
CA SER A 67 13.10 -5.01 11.80
C SER A 67 13.03 -4.09 13.01
N THR A 68 12.20 -4.44 14.00
CA THR A 68 12.34 -3.87 15.34
C THR A 68 13.69 -4.33 15.87
N GLY A 69 14.58 -3.41 16.25
CA GLY A 69 15.94 -3.69 16.73
C GLY A 69 16.04 -4.48 18.05
N LEU A 70 15.10 -5.37 18.36
CA LEU A 70 15.11 -6.28 19.49
C LEU A 70 15.42 -7.70 19.00
N ASN A 71 16.70 -7.97 18.78
CA ASN A 71 17.21 -9.32 18.93
C ASN A 71 17.37 -9.57 20.43
N ILE A 72 16.29 -9.88 21.15
CA ILE A 72 16.45 -10.52 22.46
C ILE A 72 16.86 -11.95 22.17
N THR A 73 18.17 -12.18 22.14
CA THR A 73 18.72 -13.52 22.28
C THR A 73 18.36 -13.99 23.68
N ILE A 74 17.34 -14.83 23.80
CA ILE A 74 17.15 -15.64 25.01
C ILE A 74 18.21 -16.74 24.93
N ASN A 75 19.44 -16.40 25.31
CA ASN A 75 20.49 -17.36 25.58
C ASN A 75 20.65 -17.47 27.10
N ASP A 76 20.64 -18.70 27.58
CA ASP A 76 21.34 -19.17 28.79
C ASP A 76 20.82 -18.73 30.17
N VAL A 77 19.81 -19.44 30.68
CA VAL A 77 19.80 -20.01 32.05
C VAL A 77 19.16 -21.40 32.01
#